data_AF-A0A6P0J1W0-F1
#
_entry.id   AF-A0A6P0J1W0-F1
#
_cell.length_a   1.000
_cell.length_b   1.000
_cell.length_c   1.000
_cell.angle_alpha   90.00
_cell.angle_beta   90.00
_cell.angle_gamma   90.00
#
_symmetry.space_group_name_H-M   'P 1'
#
loop_
_entity.id
_entity.type
_entity.pdbx_description
1 polymer ?
#
loop_
_entity_poly.entity_id
_entity_poly.type
_entity_poly.pdbx_seq_one_letter_code
_entity_poly.pdbx_strand_id
1 'polypeptide(L)'
;FYSYSPHWSVTVLKPGEDTIRLEVPFLSLPKEQENITEKDTTINGKNVGFAVDQVRVMANKKFLAANPAAKRLFELMTVPIEDVNAEQKLVQDGENTPKDIRRHAEEWVKTNQELFDSWVESAKEAATT
;
A
#
# COMPACT_ATOMS: atom_id res chain seq x y z
N PHE A 1 -17.23 8.47 10.25
CA PHE A 1 -16.34 9.37 9.46
C PHE A 1 -15.87 8.60 8.22
N TYR A 2 -15.40 9.29 7.18
CA TYR A 2 -14.77 8.64 6.04
C TYR A 2 -13.28 8.41 6.34
N SER A 3 -12.76 7.24 5.97
CA SER A 3 -11.35 6.86 6.11
C SER A 3 -10.99 5.79 5.09
N TYR A 4 -9.70 5.63 4.83
CA TYR A 4 -9.12 4.58 3.98
C TYR A 4 -8.05 3.81 4.75
N SER A 5 -7.56 2.71 4.18
CA SER A 5 -6.42 1.94 4.69
C SER A 5 -5.44 1.69 3.55
N PRO A 6 -4.12 1.86 3.73
CA PRO A 6 -3.44 2.19 5.00
C PRO A 6 -3.64 3.65 5.45
N HIS A 7 -3.86 3.86 6.75
CA HIS A 7 -3.92 5.17 7.39
C HIS A 7 -3.58 5.13 8.89
N TRP A 8 -2.89 6.14 9.44
CA TRP A 8 -2.51 6.17 10.87
C TRP A 8 -3.69 5.99 11.83
N SER A 9 -4.88 6.47 11.47
CA SER A 9 -6.05 6.45 12.35
C SER A 9 -6.49 5.03 12.71
N VAL A 10 -6.19 4.03 11.88
CA VAL A 10 -6.54 2.62 12.16
C VAL A 10 -5.70 2.03 13.29
N THR A 11 -4.57 2.66 13.63
CA THR A 11 -3.74 2.29 14.79
C THR A 11 -4.33 2.81 16.12
N VAL A 12 -5.23 3.80 16.04
CA VAL A 12 -5.89 4.44 17.20
C VAL A 12 -7.33 3.96 17.34
N LEU A 13 -8.07 3.93 16.22
CA LEU A 13 -9.46 3.50 16.13
C LEU A 13 -9.50 2.14 15.43
N LYS A 14 -9.43 1.07 16.22
CA LYS A 14 -9.26 -0.29 15.70
C LYS A 14 -10.54 -0.78 15.01
N PRO A 15 -10.46 -1.22 13.75
CA PRO A 15 -11.60 -1.84 13.07
C PRO A 15 -12.09 -3.09 13.81
N GLY A 16 -13.39 -3.18 14.05
CA GLY A 16 -14.04 -4.28 14.78
C GLY A 16 -14.09 -4.12 16.29
N GLU A 17 -13.33 -3.17 16.86
CA GLU A 17 -13.34 -2.84 18.30
C GLU A 17 -13.95 -1.45 18.50
N ASP A 18 -13.29 -0.41 17.97
CA ASP A 18 -13.72 0.99 18.11
C ASP A 18 -14.59 1.46 16.94
N THR A 19 -14.47 0.81 15.78
CA THR A 19 -15.15 1.21 14.55
C THR A 19 -15.73 0.04 13.78
N ILE A 20 -16.82 0.29 13.05
CA ILE A 20 -17.37 -0.64 12.07
C ILE A 20 -17.44 0.04 10.71
N ARG A 21 -17.26 -0.74 9.65
CA ARG A 21 -17.47 -0.26 8.28
C ARG A 21 -18.97 -0.30 7.97
N LEU A 22 -19.52 0.84 7.56
CA LEU A 22 -20.92 0.97 7.18
C LEU A 22 -21.16 0.49 5.76
N GLU A 23 -22.35 -0.06 5.53
CA GLU A 23 -22.82 -0.48 4.22
C GLU A 23 -23.51 0.67 3.49
N VAL A 24 -23.51 0.63 2.16
CA VAL A 24 -24.30 1.53 1.32
C VAL A 24 -25.47 0.77 0.68
N PRO A 25 -26.64 1.42 0.51
CA PRO A 25 -27.80 0.77 -0.08
C PRO A 25 -27.73 0.61 -1.61
N PHE A 26 -26.86 1.38 -2.27
CA PHE A 26 -26.61 1.33 -3.71
C PHE A 26 -25.29 2.04 -4.05
N LEU A 27 -24.75 1.78 -5.24
CA LEU A 27 -23.57 2.48 -5.73
C LEU A 27 -23.92 3.86 -6.28
N SER A 28 -23.15 4.86 -5.87
CA SER A 28 -23.23 6.24 -6.38
C SER A 28 -21.81 6.76 -6.59
N LEU A 29 -21.14 6.17 -7.58
CA LEU A 29 -19.74 6.47 -7.92
C LEU A 29 -19.65 7.52 -9.02
N PRO A 30 -18.53 8.26 -9.14
CA PRO A 30 -18.27 9.16 -10.25
C PRO A 30 -18.41 8.46 -11.60
N LYS A 31 -18.72 9.22 -12.67
CA LYS A 31 -18.95 8.67 -14.01
C LYS A 31 -17.73 7.91 -14.54
N GLU A 32 -16.53 8.36 -14.19
CA GLU A 32 -15.26 7.74 -14.55
C GLU A 32 -15.12 6.31 -13.96
N GLN A 33 -15.93 5.98 -12.95
CA GLN A 33 -16.00 4.69 -12.28
C GLN A 33 -17.28 3.91 -12.60
N GLU A 34 -17.98 4.24 -13.70
CA GLU A 34 -19.24 3.58 -14.09
C GLU A 34 -19.12 2.06 -14.32
N ASN A 35 -17.90 1.58 -14.57
CA ASN A 35 -17.62 0.14 -14.74
C ASN A 35 -17.49 -0.62 -13.41
N ILE A 36 -17.45 0.07 -12.27
CA ILE A 36 -17.41 -0.57 -10.95
C ILE A 36 -18.80 -1.08 -10.60
N THR A 37 -18.88 -2.36 -10.28
CA THR A 37 -20.13 -3.05 -9.92
C THR A 37 -20.20 -3.29 -8.43
N GLU A 38 -21.40 -3.63 -7.93
CA GLU A 38 -21.59 -3.97 -6.51
C GLU A 38 -20.66 -5.11 -6.05
N LYS A 39 -20.37 -6.05 -6.95
CA LYS A 39 -19.42 -7.15 -6.70
C LYS A 39 -18.02 -6.63 -6.35
N ASP A 40 -17.56 -5.58 -7.04
CA ASP A 40 -16.23 -5.00 -6.83
C ASP A 40 -16.13 -4.25 -5.50
N THR A 41 -17.28 -3.82 -4.97
CA THR A 41 -17.43 -3.10 -3.70
C THR A 41 -17.89 -3.99 -2.54
N THR A 42 -18.10 -5.28 -2.78
CA THR A 42 -18.61 -6.21 -1.76
C THR A 42 -17.45 -6.89 -1.06
N ILE A 43 -17.32 -6.65 0.25
CA ILE A 43 -16.30 -7.26 1.10
C ILE A 43 -17.01 -8.08 2.17
N ASN A 44 -16.73 -9.39 2.23
CA ASN A 44 -17.36 -10.30 3.19
C ASN A 44 -18.90 -10.23 3.18
N GLY A 45 -19.49 -10.10 1.99
CA GLY A 45 -20.95 -10.02 1.80
C GLY A 45 -21.57 -8.65 2.10
N LYS A 46 -20.77 -7.62 2.36
CA LYS A 46 -21.21 -6.26 2.66
C LYS A 46 -20.79 -5.30 1.56
N ASN A 47 -21.73 -4.54 1.00
CA ASN A 47 -21.43 -3.50 0.03
C ASN A 47 -20.88 -2.26 0.76
N VAL A 48 -19.58 -2.00 0.60
CA VAL A 48 -18.90 -0.89 1.29
C VAL A 48 -18.85 0.39 0.48
N GLY A 49 -19.45 0.41 -0.71
CA GLY A 49 -19.59 1.58 -1.57
C GLY A 49 -18.34 2.01 -2.33
N PHE A 50 -17.20 1.34 -2.13
CA PHE A 50 -15.94 1.60 -2.81
C PHE A 50 -15.29 0.28 -3.21
N ALA A 51 -14.62 0.26 -4.36
CA ALA A 51 -13.84 -0.90 -4.77
C ALA A 51 -12.62 -1.09 -3.84
N VAL A 52 -12.13 -2.33 -3.74
CA VAL A 52 -10.87 -2.60 -3.04
C VAL A 52 -9.71 -2.03 -3.87
N ASP A 53 -9.11 -0.96 -3.36
CA ASP A 53 -7.95 -0.34 -4.00
C ASP A 53 -6.69 -1.19 -3.86
N GLN A 54 -5.80 -1.04 -4.84
CA GLN A 54 -4.48 -1.69 -4.84
C GLN A 54 -3.40 -0.65 -5.07
N VAL A 55 -2.45 -0.56 -4.14
CA VAL A 55 -1.25 0.25 -4.31
C VAL A 55 -0.27 -0.50 -5.18
N ARG A 56 0.20 0.13 -6.26
CA ARG A 56 1.09 -0.48 -7.25
C ARG A 56 2.19 0.48 -7.65
N VAL A 57 3.38 -0.05 -7.91
CA VAL A 57 4.46 0.73 -8.54
C VAL A 57 4.13 0.92 -10.02
N MET A 58 4.14 2.18 -10.47
CA MET A 58 4.02 2.54 -11.88
C MET A 58 5.34 3.13 -12.37
N ALA A 59 5.84 2.64 -13.50
CA ALA A 59 7.11 3.10 -14.06
C ALA A 59 7.05 3.23 -15.59
N ASN A 60 7.91 4.09 -16.14
CA ASN A 60 7.99 4.31 -17.57
C ASN A 60 8.52 3.06 -18.30
N LYS A 61 7.85 2.66 -19.40
CA LYS A 61 8.22 1.45 -20.15
C LYS A 61 9.65 1.48 -20.70
N LYS A 62 10.12 2.63 -21.21
CA LYS A 62 11.50 2.76 -21.72
C LYS A 62 12.52 2.65 -20.58
N PHE A 63 12.21 3.23 -19.42
CA PHE A 63 13.05 3.08 -18.23
C PHE A 63 13.17 1.62 -17.81
N LEU A 64 12.06 0.87 -17.72
CA LEU A 64 12.09 -0.54 -17.34
C LEU A 64 12.84 -1.42 -18.35
N ALA A 65 12.72 -1.11 -19.65
CA ALA A 65 13.47 -1.82 -20.69
C ALA A 65 14.99 -1.59 -20.58
N ALA A 66 15.40 -0.39 -20.16
CA ALA A 66 16.81 -0.06 -19.96
C ALA A 66 17.35 -0.49 -18.58
N ASN A 67 16.48 -0.83 -17.62
CA ASN A 67 16.83 -1.12 -16.23
C ASN A 67 16.14 -2.41 -15.75
N PRO A 68 16.55 -3.59 -16.24
CA PRO A 68 15.92 -4.87 -15.88
C PRO A 68 15.99 -5.18 -14.37
N ALA A 69 17.06 -4.77 -13.67
CA ALA A 69 17.13 -4.85 -12.21
C ALA A 69 16.01 -4.06 -11.51
N ALA A 70 15.81 -2.81 -11.90
CA ALA A 70 14.76 -1.97 -11.31
C ALA A 70 13.36 -2.55 -11.61
N LYS A 71 13.15 -3.06 -12.83
CA LYS A 71 11.91 -3.78 -13.19
C LYS A 71 11.66 -4.95 -12.25
N ARG A 72 12.65 -5.82 -12.05
CA ARG A 72 12.52 -6.99 -11.19
C ARG A 72 12.27 -6.60 -9.74
N LEU A 73 12.97 -5.57 -9.25
CA LEU A 73 12.76 -5.05 -7.90
C LEU A 73 11.32 -4.56 -7.71
N PHE A 74 10.79 -3.75 -8.63
CA PHE A 74 9.43 -3.22 -8.55
C PHE A 74 8.34 -4.29 -8.64
N GLU A 75 8.62 -5.43 -9.28
CA GLU A 75 7.72 -6.58 -9.32
C GLU A 75 7.67 -7.36 -8.00
N LEU A 76 8.74 -7.30 -7.22
CA LEU A 76 8.91 -8.09 -6.00
C LEU A 76 8.57 -7.31 -4.73
N MET A 77 8.92 -6.02 -4.69
CA MET A 77 8.76 -5.20 -3.49
C MET A 77 7.29 -5.10 -3.10
N THR A 78 7.00 -5.55 -1.88
CA THR A 78 5.70 -5.40 -1.24
C THR A 78 5.92 -5.07 0.22
N VAL A 79 5.27 -4.02 0.71
CA VAL A 79 5.32 -3.64 2.12
C VAL A 79 3.97 -3.96 2.74
N PRO A 80 3.91 -4.70 3.86
CA PRO A 80 2.67 -4.97 4.56
C PRO A 80 1.90 -3.69 4.90
N ILE A 81 0.58 -3.71 4.74
CA ILE A 81 -0.31 -2.58 5.05
C ILE A 81 -0.10 -2.09 6.49
N GLU A 82 0.14 -3.01 7.43
CA GLU A 82 0.32 -2.66 8.83
C GLU A 82 1.62 -1.90 9.12
N ASP A 83 2.67 -2.17 8.35
CA ASP A 83 3.92 -1.41 8.45
C ASP A 83 3.74 0.00 7.90
N VAL A 84 2.92 0.17 6.84
CA VAL A 84 2.54 1.49 6.32
C VAL A 84 1.67 2.24 7.32
N ASN A 85 0.76 1.56 8.03
CA ASN A 85 -0.04 2.15 9.10
C ASN A 85 0.84 2.65 10.24
N ALA A 86 1.84 1.85 10.64
CA ALA A 86 2.79 2.20 11.69
C ALA A 86 3.68 3.39 11.29
N GLU A 87 4.18 3.42 10.06
CA GLU A 87 4.96 4.57 9.54
C GLU A 87 4.12 5.85 9.55
N GLN A 88 2.88 5.81 9.05
CA GLN A 88 2.02 6.99 9.07
C GLN A 88 1.70 7.46 10.49
N LYS A 89 1.66 6.54 11.47
CA LYS A 89 1.48 6.90 12.87
C LYS A 89 2.68 7.67 13.43
N LEU A 90 3.91 7.26 13.10
CA LEU A 90 5.13 7.99 13.47
C LEU A 90 5.13 9.41 12.88
N VAL A 91 4.76 9.53 11.60
CA VAL A 91 4.62 10.83 10.92
C VAL A 91 3.56 11.69 11.61
N GLN A 92 2.40 11.12 11.94
CA GLN A 92 1.33 11.82 12.66
C GLN A 92 1.76 12.27 14.06
N ASP A 93 2.61 11.49 14.74
CA ASP A 93 3.13 11.79 16.08
C ASP A 93 4.26 12.85 16.07
N GLY A 94 4.68 13.30 14.88
CA GLY A 94 5.60 14.42 14.71
C GLY A 94 6.92 14.07 14.02
N GLU A 95 7.17 12.80 13.70
CA GLU A 95 8.35 12.37 12.96
C GLU A 95 8.15 12.54 11.44
N ASN A 96 7.85 13.76 10.99
CA ASN A 96 7.33 14.05 9.65
C ASN A 96 8.32 14.77 8.72
N THR A 97 9.61 14.78 9.08
CA THR A 97 10.63 15.38 8.22
C THR A 97 11.17 14.36 7.20
N PRO A 98 11.75 14.81 6.07
CA PRO A 98 12.40 13.88 5.12
C PRO A 98 13.49 13.01 5.77
N LYS A 99 14.16 13.51 6.80
CA LYS A 99 15.17 12.77 7.55
C LYS A 99 14.53 11.66 8.38
N ASP A 100 13.39 11.93 9.00
CA ASP A 100 12.65 10.92 9.78
C ASP A 100 12.10 9.82 8.89
N ILE A 101 11.43 10.18 7.80
CA ILE A 101 10.89 9.22 6.83
C ILE A 101 12.02 8.33 6.27
N ARG A 102 13.19 8.92 5.98
CA ARG A 102 14.36 8.15 5.54
C ARG A 102 14.82 7.17 6.62
N ARG A 103 14.89 7.61 7.87
CA ARG A 103 15.27 6.77 9.00
C ARG A 103 14.27 5.64 9.21
N HIS A 104 12.96 5.88 9.13
CA HIS A 104 11.91 4.85 9.23
C HIS A 104 12.09 3.77 8.17
N ALA A 105 12.34 4.17 6.91
CA ALA A 105 12.58 3.23 5.82
C ALA A 105 13.84 2.38 6.07
N GLU A 106 14.93 2.98 6.58
CA GLU A 106 16.17 2.26 6.92
C GLU A 106 15.97 1.29 8.10
N GLU A 107 15.22 1.69 9.12
CA GLU A 107 14.85 0.85 10.26
C GLU A 107 13.96 -0.32 9.84
N TRP A 108 13.00 -0.08 8.94
CA TRP A 108 12.17 -1.13 8.35
C TRP A 108 13.01 -2.13 7.56
N VAL A 109 13.93 -1.66 6.71
CA VAL A 109 14.86 -2.53 5.97
C VAL A 109 15.73 -3.34 6.92
N LYS A 110 16.31 -2.71 7.95
CA LYS A 110 17.13 -3.40 8.96
C LYS A 110 16.35 -4.51 9.68
N THR A 111 15.08 -4.27 9.98
CA THR A 111 14.20 -5.26 10.64
C THR A 111 13.79 -6.38 9.68
N ASN A 112 13.69 -6.09 8.38
CA ASN A 112 13.28 -7.02 7.32
C ASN A 112 14.46 -7.38 6.40
N GLN A 113 15.68 -7.44 6.95
CA GLN A 113 16.91 -7.45 6.15
C GLN A 113 16.96 -8.61 5.17
N GLU A 114 16.67 -9.83 5.62
CA GLU A 114 16.65 -11.02 4.76
C GLU A 114 15.64 -10.91 3.61
N LEU A 115 14.44 -10.39 3.90
CA LEU A 115 13.41 -10.17 2.88
C LEU A 115 13.86 -9.12 1.86
N PHE A 116 14.38 -7.99 2.33
CA PHE A 116 14.87 -6.93 1.46
C PHE A 116 16.06 -7.40 0.60
N ASP A 117 17.00 -8.12 1.20
CA ASP A 117 18.16 -8.67 0.50
C ASP A 117 17.72 -9.67 -0.58
N SER A 118 16.71 -10.51 -0.32
CA SER A 118 16.17 -11.43 -1.32
C SER A 118 15.62 -10.72 -2.57
N TRP A 119 15.02 -9.54 -2.40
CA TRP A 119 14.56 -8.71 -3.50
C TRP A 119 15.72 -8.09 -4.28
N VAL A 120 16.74 -7.60 -3.57
CA VAL A 120 17.92 -6.99 -4.16
C VAL A 120 18.75 -8.02 -4.93
N GLU A 121 18.94 -9.22 -4.39
CA GLU A 121 19.63 -10.32 -5.05
C GLU A 121 18.90 -10.72 -6.34
N SER A 122 17.59 -10.98 -6.26
CA SER A 122 16.76 -11.28 -7.43
C SER A 122 16.82 -10.17 -8.49
N ALA A 123 16.86 -8.91 -8.06
CA ALA A 123 16.99 -7.78 -8.97
C ALA A 123 18.36 -7.72 -9.64
N LYS A 124 19.44 -8.00 -8.92
CA LYS A 124 20.81 -8.06 -9.48
C LYS A 124 20.95 -9.16 -10.51
N GLU A 125 20.42 -10.34 -10.26
CA GLU A 125 20.44 -11.47 -11.21
C GLU A 125 19.75 -11.08 -12.53
N ALA A 126 18.61 -10.39 -12.46
CA ALA A 126 17.89 -9.92 -13.64
C ALA A 126 18.67 -8.90 -14.48
N ALA A 127 19.70 -8.22 -13.93
CA ALA A 127 20.56 -7.33 -14.72
C ALA A 127 21.62 -8.06 -15.55
N THR A 128 21.85 -9.35 -15.28
CA THR A 128 22.89 -10.16 -15.96
C THR A 128 22.34 -11.03 -17.09
N THR A 129 21.01 -11.02 -17.29
CA THR A 129 20.29 -11.74 -18.34
C THR A 129 19.99 -10.82 -19.51
#